data_AF-A0A4Q8TW90-F1
#
_entry.id   AF-A0A4Q8TW90-F1
#
_cell.length_a   1.000
_cell.length_b   1.000
_cell.length_c   1.000
_cell.angle_alpha   90.00
_cell.angle_beta   90.00
_cell.angle_gamma   90.00
#
_symmetry.space_group_name_H-M   'P 1'
#
loop_
_entity.id
_entity.type
_entity.pdbx_description
1 polymer ?
#
loop_
_entity_poly.entity_id
_entity_poly.type
_entity_poly.pdbx_seq_one_letter_code
_entity_poly.pdbx_strand_id
1 'polypeptide(L)'
;MSRVKTLLLQSVLGCAVSISGVAVAQTFDKAGCFEVEAIDRVWSGHRVAFDYIGKGDQQIVAYYDASRQMSVAYKPYPTGNWIYQKLDSYLGWDSHNSVVIGLDEEGYIHIVGNLHVNPIVYFKSEKPYDVRSLKRVDFMADKETESRMTYPEFFNDAEGKLYFKYRNGRSGSGNEIYNAFNAKDGTWQRLHDSPLVDGEGERNGYFWGPVLGPDGYFHLSWVWRETPVAASNHDISYAKSKDLVNWQKSDGTAISLPMKLSNSEAAVPLPQFSGILNGHTPIGFDHKARPLISYQAYDEKGDSQLFIARNDNGNWKSFQISNWKDSRQELNMTGALPTTLTVKKPAKLLDSGDIEVYADLDGTSYAYTLDADSLKVKSESTGSQIPSALLAYDKTNDMPLYTKALKQLSIENNHPTAGKRFYLAWEALPPNRDKGRAFIPEPTTLTAHCLE
;
A
#
# COMPACT_ATOMS: atom_id res chain seq x y z
N MET A 1 79.50 19.76 66.51
CA MET A 1 79.79 18.63 65.61
C MET A 1 78.60 18.41 64.70
N SER A 2 78.85 18.29 63.39
CA SER A 2 78.02 17.57 62.39
C SER A 2 76.62 18.13 62.07
N ARG A 3 76.15 18.30 60.83
CA ARG A 3 76.69 18.34 59.46
C ARG A 3 75.47 18.73 58.60
N VAL A 4 75.70 19.56 57.59
CA VAL A 4 74.80 19.92 56.49
C VAL A 4 74.42 18.68 55.66
N LYS A 5 73.18 18.59 55.16
CA LYS A 5 72.86 18.08 53.81
C LYS A 5 71.44 18.45 53.35
N THR A 6 71.37 18.71 52.06
CA THR A 6 70.33 19.35 51.24
C THR A 6 69.64 18.30 50.34
N LEU A 7 68.59 18.73 49.59
CA LEU A 7 67.95 18.12 48.39
C LEU A 7 66.84 17.09 48.70
N LEU A 8 65.70 17.00 48.01
CA LEU A 8 65.18 17.59 46.77
C LEU A 8 63.66 17.29 46.76
N LEU A 9 62.77 18.30 46.67
CA LEU A 9 61.36 18.05 46.32
C LEU A 9 61.26 18.04 44.79
N GLN A 10 60.95 16.89 44.20
CA GLN A 10 60.59 16.80 42.79
C GLN A 10 59.19 17.40 42.58
N SER A 11 59.13 18.55 41.92
CA SER A 11 57.92 19.07 41.29
C SER A 11 57.63 18.25 40.03
N VAL A 12 56.64 17.36 40.07
CA VAL A 12 56.08 16.75 38.86
C VAL A 12 55.17 17.79 38.22
N LEU A 13 55.64 18.36 37.11
CA LEU A 13 54.85 19.20 36.22
C LEU A 13 53.85 18.28 35.50
N GLY A 14 52.63 18.18 36.01
CA GLY A 14 51.53 17.52 35.30
C GLY A 14 51.09 18.39 34.13
N CYS A 15 51.57 18.09 32.92
CA CYS A 15 50.96 18.61 31.69
C CYS A 15 49.52 18.12 31.62
N ALA A 16 48.55 18.99 31.94
CA ALA A 16 47.16 18.78 31.58
C ALA A 16 47.04 18.96 30.07
N VAL A 17 47.15 17.86 29.32
CA VAL A 17 46.75 17.84 27.92
C VAL A 17 45.23 17.88 27.90
N SER A 18 44.68 19.07 27.72
CA SER A 18 43.28 19.27 27.37
C SER A 18 43.06 18.70 25.97
N ILE A 19 42.66 17.44 25.87
CA ILE A 19 42.14 16.86 24.64
C ILE A 19 40.75 17.48 24.45
N SER A 20 40.71 18.61 23.76
CA SER A 20 39.48 19.11 23.15
C SER A 20 39.11 18.15 22.02
N GLY A 21 38.46 17.04 22.38
CA GLY A 21 37.80 16.18 21.42
C GLY A 21 36.71 17.00 20.76
N VAL A 22 36.97 17.48 19.55
CA VAL A 22 35.91 17.93 18.66
C VAL A 22 35.09 16.67 18.39
N ALA A 23 33.94 16.55 19.06
CA ALA A 23 32.94 15.57 18.68
C ALA A 23 32.48 15.96 17.27
N VAL A 24 33.13 15.41 16.26
CA VAL A 24 32.63 15.45 14.90
C VAL A 24 31.35 14.63 14.95
N ALA A 25 30.19 15.30 14.93
CA ALA A 25 28.93 14.62 14.70
C ALA A 25 29.12 13.77 13.44
N GLN A 26 28.97 12.45 13.54
CA GLN A 26 28.94 11.57 12.37
C GLN A 26 27.71 11.98 11.55
N THR A 27 27.88 12.93 10.64
CA THR A 27 26.96 13.13 9.54
C THR A 27 27.19 11.95 8.61
N PHE A 28 26.40 10.89 8.79
CA PHE A 28 26.37 9.78 7.85
C PHE A 28 25.91 10.33 6.51
N ASP A 29 26.85 10.54 5.59
CA ASP A 29 26.53 10.73 4.18
C ASP A 29 26.00 9.39 3.66
N LYS A 30 24.67 9.26 3.62
CA LYS A 30 23.98 8.10 3.03
C LYS A 30 23.71 8.34 1.54
N ALA A 31 24.59 9.03 0.82
CA ALA A 31 24.48 9.16 -0.63
C ALA A 31 24.48 7.78 -1.33
N GLY A 32 25.12 6.76 -0.74
CA GLY A 32 24.93 5.34 -1.10
C GLY A 32 23.71 4.71 -0.41
N CYS A 33 23.24 3.55 -0.89
CA CYS A 33 22.19 2.83 -0.17
C CYS A 33 22.68 2.39 1.22
N PHE A 34 21.83 2.56 2.24
CA PHE A 34 22.05 1.98 3.57
C PHE A 34 21.41 0.59 3.65
N GLU A 35 22.11 -0.37 4.25
CA GLU A 35 21.60 -1.75 4.36
C GLU A 35 20.32 -1.84 5.23
N VAL A 36 20.35 -1.20 6.40
CA VAL A 36 19.24 -1.17 7.35
C VAL A 36 19.32 0.05 8.27
N GLU A 37 18.16 0.62 8.59
CA GLU A 37 18.03 1.69 9.59
C GLU A 37 16.78 1.44 10.44
N ALA A 38 16.95 1.42 11.76
CA ALA A 38 15.81 1.31 12.67
C ALA A 38 14.99 2.61 12.69
N ILE A 39 13.67 2.49 12.63
CA ILE A 39 12.72 3.61 12.75
C ILE A 39 12.13 3.63 14.16
N ASP A 40 11.45 2.56 14.59
CA ASP A 40 10.77 2.52 15.88
C ASP A 40 10.45 1.07 16.29
N ARG A 41 9.83 0.89 17.46
CA ARG A 41 9.20 -0.36 17.90
C ARG A 41 7.72 -0.32 17.56
N VAL A 42 7.21 -1.39 16.96
CA VAL A 42 5.86 -1.42 16.39
C VAL A 42 5.01 -2.56 16.94
N TRP A 43 3.70 -2.38 16.84
CA TRP A 43 2.73 -3.39 17.24
C TRP A 43 2.87 -4.69 16.41
N SER A 44 2.94 -5.82 17.10
CA SER A 44 3.20 -7.14 16.47
C SER A 44 2.12 -8.19 16.76
N GLY A 45 1.05 -7.86 17.50
CA GLY A 45 0.02 -8.84 17.86
C GLY A 45 -0.88 -9.27 16.73
N HIS A 46 -0.99 -8.49 15.65
CA HIS A 46 -1.61 -8.89 14.40
C HIS A 46 -1.11 -7.99 13.25
N ARG A 47 -1.20 -8.48 12.02
CA ARG A 47 -0.90 -7.71 10.82
C ARG A 47 -1.90 -6.56 10.65
N VAL A 48 -1.36 -5.36 10.51
CA VAL A 48 -2.06 -4.16 10.03
C VAL A 48 -1.18 -3.48 8.99
N ALA A 49 -1.77 -2.87 7.96
CA ALA A 49 -0.98 -2.24 6.92
C ALA A 49 -0.47 -0.86 7.35
N PHE A 50 0.85 -0.69 7.27
CA PHE A 50 1.54 0.59 7.33
C PHE A 50 1.68 1.18 5.92
N ASP A 51 2.05 2.45 5.85
CA ASP A 51 2.27 3.12 4.57
C ASP A 51 3.61 3.84 4.53
N TYR A 52 4.16 3.94 3.31
CA TYR A 52 5.48 4.47 3.05
C TYR A 52 5.49 5.20 1.72
N ILE A 53 5.67 6.52 1.76
CA ILE A 53 5.69 7.35 0.56
C ILE A 53 6.99 8.14 0.45
N GLY A 54 7.38 8.45 -0.79
CA GLY A 54 8.51 9.31 -1.08
C GLY A 54 8.19 10.35 -2.15
N LYS A 55 8.71 11.57 -2.00
CA LYS A 55 8.66 12.63 -3.03
C LYS A 55 10.00 13.36 -3.03
N GLY A 56 10.75 13.22 -4.12
CA GLY A 56 12.15 13.64 -4.17
C GLY A 56 12.94 12.98 -3.04
N ASP A 57 13.56 13.81 -2.20
CA ASP A 57 14.38 13.37 -1.06
C ASP A 57 13.62 13.20 0.25
N GLN A 58 12.29 13.33 0.22
CA GLN A 58 11.45 13.24 1.42
C GLN A 58 10.87 11.85 1.56
N GLN A 59 11.02 11.26 2.75
CA GLN A 59 10.45 9.96 3.10
C GLN A 59 9.50 10.10 4.28
N ILE A 60 8.29 9.55 4.16
CA ILE A 60 7.27 9.60 5.20
C ILE A 60 6.72 8.19 5.43
N VAL A 61 6.69 7.79 6.70
CA VAL A 61 6.21 6.50 7.17
C VAL A 61 5.06 6.71 8.14
N ALA A 62 3.97 5.97 7.99
CA ALA A 62 2.85 5.98 8.93
C ALA A 62 2.56 4.55 9.39
N TYR A 63 2.48 4.38 10.71
CA TYR A 63 2.46 3.07 11.35
C TYR A 63 1.74 3.10 12.70
N TYR A 64 1.64 1.95 13.36
CA TYR A 64 1.20 1.84 14.74
C TYR A 64 2.36 1.40 15.63
N ASP A 65 2.70 2.23 16.62
CA ASP A 65 3.83 2.00 17.52
C ASP A 65 3.56 0.83 18.50
N ALA A 66 4.54 0.52 19.34
CA ALA A 66 4.46 -0.52 20.36
C ALA A 66 3.26 -0.35 21.33
N SER A 67 2.77 0.88 21.51
CA SER A 67 1.59 1.21 22.32
C SER A 67 0.29 1.18 21.53
N ARG A 68 0.33 0.69 20.28
CA ARG A 68 -0.77 0.71 19.29
C ARG A 68 -1.17 2.11 18.86
N GLN A 69 -0.36 3.12 19.15
CA GLN A 69 -0.68 4.49 18.80
C GLN A 69 -0.26 4.78 17.36
N MET A 70 -1.18 5.36 16.58
CA MET A 70 -0.89 5.82 15.23
C MET A 70 0.24 6.85 15.29
N SER A 71 1.31 6.59 14.56
CA SER A 71 2.54 7.38 14.59
C SER A 71 3.03 7.64 13.16
N VAL A 72 3.65 8.79 12.97
CA VAL A 72 4.20 9.22 11.68
C VAL A 72 5.66 9.58 11.89
N ALA A 73 6.52 9.04 11.02
CA ALA A 73 7.93 9.37 10.98
C ALA A 73 8.26 10.01 9.63
N TYR A 74 9.02 11.09 9.65
CA TYR A 74 9.52 11.77 8.46
C TYR A 74 11.03 11.84 8.50
N LYS A 75 11.65 11.73 7.33
CA LYS A 75 13.09 11.87 7.19
C LYS A 75 13.44 12.54 5.86
N PRO A 76 14.25 13.62 5.88
CA PRO A 76 14.98 14.05 4.70
C PRO A 76 16.10 13.04 4.39
N TYR A 77 16.31 12.75 3.11
CA TYR A 77 17.35 11.85 2.59
C TYR A 77 18.39 12.67 1.78
N PRO A 78 19.67 12.28 1.68
CA PRO A 78 20.33 11.17 2.37
C PRO A 78 20.70 11.47 3.82
N THR A 79 20.62 12.72 4.25
CA THR A 79 21.09 13.15 5.58
C THR A 79 19.93 13.41 6.52
N GLY A 80 20.06 13.03 7.79
CA GLY A 80 19.13 13.43 8.84
C GLY A 80 18.66 12.27 9.71
N ASN A 81 18.07 12.63 10.84
CA ASN A 81 17.40 11.71 11.75
C ASN A 81 15.91 11.64 11.42
N TRP A 82 15.28 10.53 11.77
CA TRP A 82 13.82 10.44 11.78
C TRP A 82 13.22 11.46 12.75
N ILE A 83 12.18 12.15 12.30
CA ILE A 83 11.38 13.09 13.08
C ILE A 83 10.01 12.45 13.27
N TYR A 84 9.53 12.36 14.50
CA TYR A 84 8.32 11.63 14.85
C TYR A 84 7.19 12.55 15.31
N GLN A 85 5.97 12.12 15.03
CA GLN A 85 4.74 12.66 15.61
C GLN A 85 3.80 11.51 16.00
N LYS A 86 3.29 11.55 17.23
CA LYS A 86 2.24 10.65 17.70
C LYS A 86 0.87 11.28 17.50
N LEU A 87 -0.08 10.50 16.99
CA LEU A 87 -1.44 10.95 16.70
C LEU A 87 -2.40 10.34 17.73
N ASP A 88 -3.50 11.04 18.04
CA ASP A 88 -4.48 10.62 19.05
C ASP A 88 -5.46 9.55 18.50
N SER A 89 -4.91 8.46 17.96
CA SER A 89 -5.65 7.30 17.44
C SER A 89 -4.94 6.01 17.84
N TYR A 90 -5.69 5.01 18.31
CA TYR A 90 -5.15 3.77 18.86
C TYR A 90 -5.77 2.55 18.18
N LEU A 91 -4.93 1.63 17.74
CA LEU A 91 -5.34 0.42 17.02
C LEU A 91 -5.97 -0.61 17.95
N GLY A 92 -7.08 -1.19 17.49
CA GLY A 92 -7.74 -2.36 18.08
C GLY A 92 -7.07 -3.68 17.68
N TRP A 93 -7.89 -4.70 17.39
CA TRP A 93 -7.46 -6.03 16.93
C TRP A 93 -7.87 -6.32 15.47
N ASP A 94 -8.23 -5.25 14.74
CA ASP A 94 -8.82 -5.32 13.42
C ASP A 94 -7.76 -5.04 12.34
N SER A 95 -7.50 -6.03 11.49
CA SER A 95 -6.50 -5.90 10.41
C SER A 95 -6.94 -4.95 9.28
N HIS A 96 -8.22 -4.57 9.22
CA HIS A 96 -8.74 -3.60 8.25
C HIS A 96 -8.28 -2.17 8.54
N ASN A 97 -7.85 -1.90 9.77
CA ASN A 97 -7.55 -0.57 10.30
C ASN A 97 -6.18 -0.04 9.85
N SER A 98 -5.86 -0.14 8.55
CA SER A 98 -4.65 0.41 7.96
C SER A 98 -4.50 1.91 8.23
N VAL A 99 -3.28 2.42 8.04
CA VAL A 99 -2.98 3.85 7.99
C VAL A 99 -2.41 4.17 6.62
N VAL A 100 -2.82 5.30 6.03
CA VAL A 100 -2.42 5.75 4.68
C VAL A 100 -1.97 7.19 4.69
N ILE A 101 -1.02 7.51 3.80
CA ILE A 101 -0.42 8.82 3.66
C ILE A 101 -0.81 9.42 2.31
N GLY A 102 -1.29 10.67 2.34
CA GLY A 102 -1.42 11.54 1.18
C GLY A 102 -0.42 12.67 1.26
N LEU A 103 0.06 13.12 0.11
CA LEU A 103 0.90 14.30 -0.02
C LEU A 103 0.34 15.15 -1.15
N ASP A 104 -0.03 16.38 -0.85
CA ASP A 104 -0.54 17.29 -1.86
C ASP A 104 0.59 17.92 -2.69
N GLU A 105 0.19 18.73 -3.68
CA GLU A 105 1.11 19.42 -4.58
C GLU A 105 2.06 20.38 -3.84
N GLU A 106 1.59 21.00 -2.76
CA GLU A 106 2.35 21.93 -1.91
C GLU A 106 3.22 21.24 -0.86
N GLY A 107 3.03 19.92 -0.65
CA GLY A 107 3.81 19.10 0.28
C GLY A 107 3.20 18.98 1.68
N TYR A 108 1.94 19.38 1.90
CA TYR A 108 1.27 19.08 3.15
C TYR A 108 0.96 17.59 3.26
N ILE A 109 1.12 17.07 4.48
CA ILE A 109 0.97 15.66 4.79
C ILE A 109 -0.47 15.42 5.25
N HIS A 110 -1.11 14.43 4.64
CA HIS A 110 -2.44 13.96 4.98
C HIS A 110 -2.32 12.54 5.54
N ILE A 111 -2.93 12.28 6.69
CA ILE A 111 -2.93 10.95 7.33
C ILE A 111 -4.36 10.54 7.61
N VAL A 112 -4.75 9.37 7.12
CA VAL A 112 -6.02 8.74 7.47
C VAL A 112 -5.76 7.30 7.88
N GLY A 113 -6.47 6.80 8.90
CA GLY A 113 -6.36 5.40 9.23
C GLY A 113 -7.26 4.98 10.37
N ASN A 114 -7.13 3.72 10.78
CA ASN A 114 -7.91 3.14 11.86
C ASN A 114 -9.42 3.07 11.58
N LEU A 115 -9.79 2.71 10.33
CA LEU A 115 -11.17 2.77 9.85
C LEU A 115 -11.69 1.41 9.37
N HIS A 116 -12.69 0.88 10.09
CA HIS A 116 -13.57 -0.20 9.66
C HIS A 116 -15.00 0.06 10.11
N VAL A 117 -15.78 0.71 9.23
CA VAL A 117 -17.12 1.24 9.52
C VAL A 117 -17.09 2.26 10.68
N ASN A 118 -16.03 3.07 10.73
CA ASN A 118 -15.83 4.09 11.76
C ASN A 118 -15.99 5.51 11.19
N PRO A 119 -16.25 6.50 12.04
CA PRO A 119 -16.08 7.90 11.68
C PRO A 119 -14.63 8.20 11.28
N ILE A 120 -14.46 9.17 10.40
CA ILE A 120 -13.15 9.60 9.92
C ILE A 120 -12.15 9.88 11.06
N VAL A 121 -10.92 9.47 10.83
CA VAL A 121 -9.75 9.78 11.65
C VAL A 121 -8.73 10.36 10.70
N TYR A 122 -8.76 11.69 10.55
CA TYR A 122 -7.97 12.43 9.57
C TYR A 122 -7.10 13.48 10.26
N PHE A 123 -5.85 13.56 9.82
CA PHE A 123 -4.90 14.58 10.22
C PHE A 123 -4.29 15.26 9.00
N LYS A 124 -4.11 16.58 9.07
CA LYS A 124 -3.43 17.37 8.06
C LYS A 124 -2.30 18.17 8.71
N SER A 125 -1.16 18.27 8.06
CA SER A 125 -0.08 19.13 8.55
C SER A 125 -0.47 20.60 8.37
N GLU A 126 0.00 21.47 9.26
CA GLU A 126 -0.13 22.94 9.11
C GLU A 126 1.03 23.54 8.31
N LYS A 127 2.08 22.74 8.02
CA LYS A 127 3.21 23.12 7.17
C LYS A 127 3.61 21.98 6.23
N PRO A 128 4.16 22.27 5.04
CA PRO A 128 4.70 21.25 4.15
C PRO A 128 5.82 20.44 4.81
N TYR A 129 5.80 19.12 4.61
CA TYR A 129 6.80 18.16 5.08
C TYR A 129 7.11 18.20 6.61
N ASP A 130 6.22 18.79 7.41
CA ASP A 130 6.38 18.88 8.87
C ASP A 130 5.37 17.99 9.60
N VAL A 131 5.80 16.78 9.95
CA VAL A 131 4.97 15.84 10.71
C VAL A 131 4.58 16.37 12.09
N ARG A 132 5.37 17.27 12.71
CA ARG A 132 5.03 17.82 14.05
C ARG A 132 3.87 18.80 14.01
N SER A 133 3.54 19.28 12.81
CA SER A 133 2.42 20.18 12.59
C SER A 133 1.12 19.45 12.25
N LEU A 134 1.08 18.10 12.29
CA LEU A 134 -0.14 17.34 12.07
C LEU A 134 -1.21 17.68 13.12
N LYS A 135 -2.39 18.10 12.65
CA LYS A 135 -3.57 18.38 13.46
C LYS A 135 -4.74 17.52 13.01
N ARG A 136 -5.55 17.09 13.96
CA ARG A 136 -6.81 16.39 13.68
C ARG A 136 -7.76 17.34 12.96
N VAL A 137 -8.45 16.81 11.96
CA VAL A 137 -9.50 17.49 11.21
C VAL A 137 -10.78 16.67 11.37
N ASP A 138 -11.89 17.33 11.69
CA ASP A 138 -13.15 16.66 12.04
C ASP A 138 -13.75 15.86 10.89
N PHE A 139 -13.67 16.40 9.67
CA PHE A 139 -14.12 15.77 8.43
C PHE A 139 -13.42 16.39 7.23
N MET A 140 -13.39 15.69 6.10
CA MET A 140 -12.85 16.15 4.83
C MET A 140 -13.88 16.97 4.06
N ALA A 141 -14.89 16.31 3.49
CA ALA A 141 -15.82 16.91 2.55
C ALA A 141 -17.26 16.89 3.08
N ASP A 142 -17.72 15.78 3.66
CA ASP A 142 -19.06 15.70 4.22
C ASP A 142 -19.10 14.76 5.44
N LYS A 143 -19.49 15.33 6.59
CA LYS A 143 -19.48 14.68 7.90
C LYS A 143 -20.39 13.46 7.98
N GLU A 144 -21.54 13.48 7.30
CA GLU A 144 -22.51 12.39 7.41
C GLU A 144 -21.99 11.12 6.70
N THR A 145 -21.56 11.25 5.45
CA THR A 145 -21.01 10.12 4.69
C THR A 145 -19.60 9.73 5.16
N GLU A 146 -18.94 10.54 5.98
CA GLU A 146 -17.66 10.22 6.61
C GLU A 146 -17.78 9.60 8.01
N SER A 147 -19.00 9.22 8.40
CA SER A 147 -19.28 8.57 9.70
C SER A 147 -19.06 7.04 9.70
N ARG A 148 -18.94 6.41 8.53
CA ARG A 148 -18.91 4.93 8.35
C ARG A 148 -17.90 4.50 7.28
N MET A 149 -16.65 4.90 7.44
CA MET A 149 -15.59 4.71 6.45
C MET A 149 -14.83 3.39 6.63
N THR A 150 -14.38 2.82 5.51
CA THR A 150 -13.42 1.70 5.45
C THR A 150 -12.52 1.89 4.23
N TYR A 151 -11.31 1.32 4.26
CA TYR A 151 -10.35 1.30 3.14
C TYR A 151 -10.00 2.70 2.60
N PRO A 152 -9.48 3.60 3.44
CA PRO A 152 -9.02 4.91 2.98
C PRO A 152 -7.85 4.74 2.01
N GLU A 153 -7.84 5.50 0.91
CA GLU A 153 -6.72 5.51 -0.04
C GLU A 153 -6.52 6.91 -0.64
N PHE A 154 -5.27 7.38 -0.63
CA PHE A 154 -4.84 8.57 -1.35
C PHE A 154 -4.19 8.20 -2.67
N PHE A 155 -4.48 8.99 -3.70
CA PHE A 155 -3.82 8.91 -4.99
C PHE A 155 -3.70 10.30 -5.62
N ASN A 156 -2.73 10.45 -6.52
CA ASN A 156 -2.52 11.69 -7.26
C ASN A 156 -2.75 11.43 -8.75
N ASP A 157 -3.23 12.43 -9.49
CA ASP A 157 -3.20 12.40 -10.95
C ASP A 157 -1.80 12.74 -11.50
N ALA A 158 -1.67 12.81 -12.83
CA ALA A 158 -0.40 13.10 -13.49
C ALA A 158 0.12 14.51 -13.18
N GLU A 159 -0.80 15.44 -12.88
CA GLU A 159 -0.51 16.81 -12.49
C GLU A 159 -0.16 16.94 -10.99
N GLY A 160 -0.27 15.85 -10.23
CA GLY A 160 0.04 15.81 -8.80
C GLY A 160 -1.12 16.21 -7.89
N LYS A 161 -2.30 16.50 -8.43
CA LYS A 161 -3.48 16.86 -7.64
C LYS A 161 -3.92 15.67 -6.81
N LEU A 162 -4.23 15.93 -5.54
CA LEU A 162 -4.52 14.90 -4.55
C LEU A 162 -6.02 14.55 -4.55
N TYR A 163 -6.30 13.26 -4.57
CA TYR A 163 -7.62 12.68 -4.42
C TYR A 163 -7.63 11.70 -3.25
N PHE A 164 -8.83 11.46 -2.74
CA PHE A 164 -9.05 10.51 -1.67
C PHE A 164 -10.30 9.69 -1.97
N LYS A 165 -10.18 8.36 -1.84
CA LYS A 165 -11.32 7.46 -1.95
C LYS A 165 -11.46 6.60 -0.71
N TYR A 166 -12.69 6.16 -0.48
CA TYR A 166 -13.01 5.27 0.61
C TYR A 166 -14.37 4.61 0.37
N ARG A 167 -14.59 3.50 1.08
CA ARG A 167 -15.90 2.85 1.15
C ARG A 167 -16.72 3.44 2.29
N ASN A 168 -17.90 3.97 1.99
CA ASN A 168 -18.93 4.27 3.00
C ASN A 168 -19.84 3.05 3.20
N GLY A 169 -20.08 2.64 4.44
CA GLY A 169 -21.00 1.55 4.77
C GLY A 169 -20.31 0.28 5.25
N ARG A 170 -20.99 -0.87 5.14
CA ARG A 170 -20.52 -2.18 5.62
C ARG A 170 -20.42 -3.18 4.47
N SER A 171 -19.89 -4.38 4.75
CA SER A 171 -19.96 -5.49 3.78
C SER A 171 -21.41 -5.95 3.55
N GLY A 172 -21.75 -6.26 2.30
CA GLY A 172 -23.11 -6.40 1.77
C GLY A 172 -23.91 -5.10 1.59
N SER A 173 -23.35 -3.91 1.86
CA SER A 173 -24.10 -2.64 1.82
C SER A 173 -23.16 -1.44 1.93
N GLY A 174 -22.42 -1.13 0.86
CA GLY A 174 -21.53 0.02 0.88
C GLY A 174 -21.17 0.57 -0.49
N ASN A 175 -20.84 1.85 -0.46
CA ASN A 175 -20.70 2.73 -1.61
C ASN A 175 -19.24 3.20 -1.71
N GLU A 176 -18.78 3.40 -2.93
CA GLU A 176 -17.44 3.95 -3.20
C GLU A 176 -17.54 5.46 -3.37
N ILE A 177 -16.77 6.21 -2.59
CA ILE A 177 -16.85 7.67 -2.53
C ILE A 177 -15.49 8.27 -2.86
N TYR A 178 -15.47 9.30 -3.72
CA TYR A 178 -14.27 10.02 -4.12
C TYR A 178 -14.38 11.49 -3.71
N ASN A 179 -13.28 12.01 -3.17
CA ASN A 179 -13.07 13.40 -2.84
C ASN A 179 -11.86 13.93 -3.62
N ALA A 180 -11.89 15.21 -3.96
CA ALA A 180 -10.78 15.95 -4.54
C ALA A 180 -10.30 17.03 -3.57
N PHE A 181 -8.99 17.15 -3.44
CA PHE A 181 -8.37 18.22 -2.65
C PHE A 181 -8.14 19.43 -3.55
N ASN A 182 -8.41 20.62 -3.01
CA ASN A 182 -8.03 21.89 -3.60
C ASN A 182 -6.89 22.49 -2.77
N ALA A 183 -5.67 22.48 -3.31
CA ALA A 183 -4.51 22.98 -2.57
C ALA A 183 -4.58 24.49 -2.33
N LYS A 184 -5.18 25.26 -3.25
CA LYS A 184 -5.25 26.73 -3.18
C LYS A 184 -5.99 27.24 -1.94
N ASP A 185 -7.06 26.55 -1.55
CA ASP A 185 -7.84 26.88 -0.35
C ASP A 185 -7.59 25.88 0.80
N GLY A 186 -6.86 24.80 0.53
CA GLY A 186 -6.51 23.77 1.50
C GLY A 186 -7.69 22.91 1.93
N THR A 187 -8.75 22.80 1.11
CA THR A 187 -10.01 22.11 1.45
C THR A 187 -10.28 20.88 0.60
N TRP A 188 -11.16 20.00 1.10
CA TRP A 188 -11.67 18.85 0.36
C TRP A 188 -13.09 19.11 -0.12
N GLN A 189 -13.40 18.59 -1.31
CA GLN A 189 -14.75 18.57 -1.86
C GLN A 189 -15.09 17.17 -2.40
N ARG A 190 -16.38 16.84 -2.47
CA ARG A 190 -16.84 15.65 -3.20
C ARG A 190 -16.42 15.78 -4.67
N LEU A 191 -15.96 14.68 -5.26
CA LEU A 191 -15.69 14.64 -6.69
C LEU A 191 -16.98 14.46 -7.51
N HIS A 192 -17.98 13.80 -6.92
CA HIS A 192 -19.25 13.45 -7.56
C HIS A 192 -20.42 13.84 -6.64
N ASP A 193 -21.56 14.23 -7.22
CA ASP A 193 -22.79 14.55 -6.46
C ASP A 193 -23.47 13.30 -5.87
N SER A 194 -23.18 12.13 -6.44
CA SER A 194 -23.57 10.81 -5.94
C SER A 194 -22.33 10.01 -5.56
N PRO A 195 -22.47 8.85 -4.89
CA PRO A 195 -21.39 7.88 -4.88
C PRO A 195 -20.88 7.57 -6.29
N LEU A 196 -19.60 7.22 -6.41
CA LEU A 196 -19.06 6.70 -7.66
C LEU A 196 -19.74 5.35 -7.98
N VAL A 197 -19.81 4.48 -6.97
CA VAL A 197 -20.49 3.19 -7.06
C VAL A 197 -21.47 3.03 -5.91
N ASP A 198 -22.67 2.56 -6.22
CA ASP A 198 -23.77 2.31 -5.30
C ASP A 198 -24.05 0.81 -5.22
N GLY A 199 -23.89 0.23 -4.03
CA GLY A 199 -24.19 -1.17 -3.74
C GLY A 199 -25.69 -1.44 -3.57
N GLU A 200 -26.53 -0.41 -3.69
CA GLU A 200 -28.01 -0.47 -3.62
C GLU A 200 -28.53 -1.04 -2.30
N GLY A 201 -27.72 -1.03 -1.25
CA GLY A 201 -28.03 -1.64 0.03
C GLY A 201 -27.86 -3.16 0.08
N GLU A 202 -27.56 -3.80 -1.04
CA GLU A 202 -27.56 -5.26 -1.24
C GLU A 202 -26.15 -5.87 -1.39
N ARG A 203 -25.16 -5.06 -1.83
CA ARG A 203 -23.80 -5.55 -2.14
C ARG A 203 -22.71 -4.50 -1.93
N ASN A 204 -21.48 -4.87 -2.25
CA ASN A 204 -20.34 -3.95 -2.34
C ASN A 204 -19.53 -4.18 -3.61
N GLY A 205 -18.98 -3.09 -4.16
CA GLY A 205 -17.82 -3.15 -5.05
C GLY A 205 -16.51 -3.12 -4.25
N TYR A 206 -15.50 -3.88 -4.69
CA TYR A 206 -14.13 -3.81 -4.15
C TYR A 206 -13.14 -3.50 -5.25
N PHE A 207 -12.58 -2.29 -5.20
CA PHE A 207 -11.88 -1.67 -6.32
C PHE A 207 -10.40 -1.98 -6.36
N TRP A 208 -9.89 -2.04 -7.59
CA TRP A 208 -8.52 -1.75 -7.95
C TRP A 208 -8.47 -0.48 -8.80
N GLY A 209 -7.48 0.36 -8.56
CA GLY A 209 -7.34 1.65 -9.23
C GLY A 209 -8.05 2.80 -8.52
N PRO A 210 -8.07 4.01 -9.09
CA PRO A 210 -7.80 4.27 -10.50
C PRO A 210 -6.33 4.09 -10.86
N VAL A 211 -6.05 3.47 -12.01
CA VAL A 211 -4.70 3.34 -12.58
C VAL A 211 -4.66 4.16 -13.85
N LEU A 212 -3.75 5.14 -13.93
CA LEU A 212 -3.52 5.88 -15.18
C LEU A 212 -2.82 4.96 -16.20
N GLY A 213 -3.49 4.72 -17.32
CA GLY A 213 -2.99 3.93 -18.42
C GLY A 213 -2.15 4.73 -19.41
N PRO A 214 -1.36 4.05 -20.26
CA PRO A 214 -0.60 4.68 -21.34
C PRO A 214 -1.49 5.26 -22.44
N ASP A 215 -2.78 4.94 -22.46
CA ASP A 215 -3.79 5.52 -23.34
C ASP A 215 -4.36 6.86 -22.82
N GLY A 216 -3.91 7.32 -21.65
CA GLY A 216 -4.33 8.56 -21.01
C GLY A 216 -5.68 8.47 -20.28
N TYR A 217 -6.20 7.27 -20.03
CA TYR A 217 -7.36 7.06 -19.18
C TYR A 217 -6.97 6.56 -17.79
N PHE A 218 -7.75 6.92 -16.79
CA PHE A 218 -7.81 6.22 -15.52
C PHE A 218 -8.70 4.99 -15.67
N HIS A 219 -8.20 3.84 -15.24
CA HIS A 219 -8.87 2.54 -15.33
C HIS A 219 -9.26 2.05 -13.93
N LEU A 220 -10.47 1.51 -13.83
CA LEU A 220 -10.98 0.83 -12.65
C LEU A 220 -11.35 -0.60 -12.99
N SER A 221 -11.09 -1.49 -12.04
CA SER A 221 -11.67 -2.83 -11.99
C SER A 221 -12.21 -3.06 -10.60
N TRP A 222 -13.24 -3.88 -10.46
CA TRP A 222 -13.73 -4.26 -9.14
C TRP A 222 -14.47 -5.57 -9.18
N VAL A 223 -14.60 -6.22 -8.03
CA VAL A 223 -15.51 -7.35 -7.85
C VAL A 223 -16.74 -6.94 -7.07
N TRP A 224 -17.88 -7.55 -7.37
CA TRP A 224 -19.08 -7.43 -6.56
C TRP A 224 -19.08 -8.50 -5.47
N ARG A 225 -19.66 -8.20 -4.31
CA ARG A 225 -19.85 -9.15 -3.22
C ARG A 225 -21.22 -8.99 -2.59
N GLU A 226 -22.00 -10.06 -2.57
CA GLU A 226 -23.38 -10.02 -2.05
C GLU A 226 -23.44 -10.13 -0.52
N THR A 227 -22.50 -10.81 0.13
CA THR A 227 -22.55 -11.04 1.59
C THR A 227 -21.21 -10.76 2.27
N PRO A 228 -21.11 -10.77 3.62
CA PRO A 228 -19.82 -10.71 4.30
C PRO A 228 -18.85 -11.88 4.01
N VAL A 229 -19.32 -12.95 3.36
CA VAL A 229 -18.51 -14.13 3.01
C VAL A 229 -17.74 -13.87 1.71
N ALA A 230 -16.42 -14.08 1.70
CA ALA A 230 -15.61 -13.77 0.51
C ALA A 230 -15.96 -14.64 -0.71
N ALA A 231 -16.41 -15.88 -0.52
CA ALA A 231 -16.89 -16.74 -1.61
C ALA A 231 -18.14 -16.18 -2.32
N SER A 232 -18.84 -15.19 -1.75
CA SER A 232 -19.93 -14.49 -2.45
C SER A 232 -19.43 -13.38 -3.39
N ASN A 233 -18.10 -13.26 -3.60
CA ASN A 233 -17.57 -12.44 -4.67
C ASN A 233 -17.99 -13.03 -6.03
N HIS A 234 -18.42 -12.18 -6.96
CA HIS A 234 -18.75 -12.54 -8.33
C HIS A 234 -18.44 -11.36 -9.26
N ASP A 235 -18.32 -11.65 -10.55
CA ASP A 235 -18.03 -10.74 -11.66
C ASP A 235 -16.85 -9.77 -11.44
N ILE A 236 -15.91 -9.72 -12.38
CA ILE A 236 -14.94 -8.63 -12.43
C ILE A 236 -15.49 -7.56 -13.37
N SER A 237 -15.81 -6.39 -12.83
CA SER A 237 -16.33 -5.25 -13.56
C SER A 237 -15.21 -4.28 -13.96
N TYR A 238 -15.50 -3.40 -14.92
CA TYR A 238 -14.53 -2.43 -15.45
C TYR A 238 -15.19 -1.10 -15.85
N ALA A 239 -14.43 -0.01 -15.69
CA ALA A 239 -14.75 1.31 -16.24
C ALA A 239 -13.46 2.11 -16.49
N LYS A 240 -13.53 3.12 -17.37
CA LYS A 240 -12.44 4.07 -17.60
C LYS A 240 -12.93 5.51 -17.66
N SER A 241 -12.07 6.46 -17.33
CA SER A 241 -12.36 7.90 -17.36
C SER A 241 -11.11 8.71 -17.71
N LYS A 242 -11.25 9.84 -18.42
CA LYS A 242 -10.12 10.76 -18.66
C LYS A 242 -9.88 11.73 -17.51
N ASP A 243 -10.92 12.04 -16.75
CA ASP A 243 -10.98 13.17 -15.82
C ASP A 243 -11.48 12.76 -14.43
N LEU A 244 -11.65 11.45 -14.19
CA LEU A 244 -12.23 10.84 -12.97
C LEU A 244 -13.71 11.23 -12.71
N VAL A 245 -14.34 12.01 -13.60
CA VAL A 245 -15.70 12.52 -13.46
C VAL A 245 -16.62 11.83 -14.46
N ASN A 246 -16.23 11.79 -15.74
CA ASN A 246 -16.97 11.19 -16.83
C ASN A 246 -16.47 9.77 -17.08
N TRP A 247 -17.32 8.79 -16.80
CA TRP A 247 -16.96 7.36 -16.87
C TRP A 247 -17.61 6.67 -18.07
N GLN A 248 -16.90 5.70 -18.64
CA GLN A 248 -17.36 4.90 -19.75
C GLN A 248 -16.90 3.45 -19.62
N LYS A 249 -17.62 2.54 -20.28
CA LYS A 249 -17.24 1.14 -20.46
C LYS A 249 -16.00 1.03 -21.36
N SER A 250 -15.46 -0.17 -21.47
CA SER A 250 -14.29 -0.45 -22.31
C SER A 250 -14.53 -0.14 -23.80
N ASP A 251 -15.76 -0.31 -24.27
CA ASP A 251 -16.23 0.00 -25.65
C ASP A 251 -16.53 1.49 -25.91
N GLY A 252 -16.42 2.35 -24.89
CA GLY A 252 -16.71 3.79 -24.99
C GLY A 252 -18.15 4.19 -24.66
N THR A 253 -19.03 3.24 -24.34
CA THR A 253 -20.39 3.55 -23.87
C THR A 253 -20.33 4.31 -22.55
N ALA A 254 -20.93 5.50 -22.49
CA ALA A 254 -20.98 6.30 -21.26
C ALA A 254 -21.74 5.58 -20.14
N ILE A 255 -21.28 5.77 -18.90
CA ILE A 255 -21.92 5.24 -17.69
C ILE A 255 -22.48 6.40 -16.89
N SER A 256 -23.77 6.35 -16.57
CA SER A 256 -24.38 7.29 -15.63
C SER A 256 -24.06 6.90 -14.19
N LEU A 257 -23.61 7.86 -13.39
CA LEU A 257 -23.37 7.64 -11.97
C LEU A 257 -24.69 7.65 -11.15
N PRO A 258 -24.75 6.89 -10.04
CA PRO A 258 -23.73 5.96 -9.57
C PRO A 258 -23.63 4.71 -10.46
N MET A 259 -22.43 4.12 -10.55
CA MET A 259 -22.28 2.79 -11.13
C MET A 259 -22.94 1.76 -10.21
N LYS A 260 -23.70 0.86 -10.81
CA LYS A 260 -24.48 -0.20 -10.17
C LYS A 260 -24.23 -1.50 -10.92
N LEU A 261 -24.62 -2.63 -10.34
CA LEU A 261 -24.50 -3.93 -11.03
C LEU A 261 -25.19 -3.91 -12.41
N SER A 262 -26.35 -3.26 -12.51
CA SER A 262 -27.18 -3.23 -13.73
C SER A 262 -26.65 -2.39 -14.88
N ASN A 263 -25.81 -1.38 -14.62
CA ASN A 263 -25.29 -0.47 -15.65
C ASN A 263 -23.77 -0.61 -15.88
N SER A 264 -23.08 -1.34 -15.01
CA SER A 264 -21.64 -1.60 -15.13
C SER A 264 -21.34 -2.68 -16.16
N GLU A 265 -20.14 -2.63 -16.74
CA GLU A 265 -19.63 -3.69 -17.60
C GLU A 265 -19.05 -4.83 -16.75
N ALA A 266 -19.51 -6.06 -16.97
CA ALA A 266 -18.86 -7.27 -16.46
C ALA A 266 -17.74 -7.69 -17.42
N ALA A 267 -16.52 -7.19 -17.19
CA ALA A 267 -15.33 -7.54 -17.98
C ALA A 267 -15.01 -9.03 -17.92
N VAL A 268 -15.16 -9.66 -16.76
CA VAL A 268 -15.06 -11.11 -16.60
C VAL A 268 -16.28 -11.61 -15.82
N PRO A 269 -17.30 -12.14 -16.50
CA PRO A 269 -18.47 -12.68 -15.82
C PRO A 269 -18.11 -13.99 -15.10
N LEU A 270 -18.33 -14.03 -13.78
CA LEU A 270 -18.00 -15.18 -12.93
C LEU A 270 -19.04 -15.31 -11.82
N PRO A 271 -19.59 -16.50 -11.56
CA PRO A 271 -20.57 -16.67 -10.49
C PRO A 271 -19.92 -16.55 -9.10
N GLN A 272 -20.76 -16.49 -8.06
CA GLN A 272 -20.29 -16.73 -6.69
C GLN A 272 -19.62 -18.11 -6.58
N PHE A 273 -18.75 -18.29 -5.60
CA PHE A 273 -17.97 -19.52 -5.35
C PHE A 273 -17.00 -19.89 -6.48
N SER A 274 -16.61 -18.92 -7.31
CA SER A 274 -15.66 -19.09 -8.42
C SER A 274 -14.18 -18.88 -8.05
N GLY A 275 -13.84 -18.69 -6.78
CA GLY A 275 -12.45 -18.54 -6.32
C GLY A 275 -11.85 -17.14 -6.50
N ILE A 276 -12.62 -16.16 -6.98
CA ILE A 276 -12.18 -14.77 -7.06
C ILE A 276 -12.14 -14.10 -5.69
N LEU A 277 -11.18 -13.20 -5.50
CA LEU A 277 -10.98 -12.48 -4.24
C LEU A 277 -10.97 -10.97 -4.45
N ASN A 278 -11.66 -10.24 -3.59
CA ASN A 278 -11.65 -8.78 -3.56
C ASN A 278 -10.25 -8.20 -3.39
N GLY A 279 -9.95 -7.10 -4.08
CA GLY A 279 -8.63 -6.46 -4.04
C GLY A 279 -7.53 -7.27 -4.74
N HIS A 280 -7.88 -8.19 -5.64
CA HIS A 280 -6.96 -9.03 -6.42
C HIS A 280 -7.27 -8.98 -7.93
N THR A 281 -7.51 -7.76 -8.44
CA THR A 281 -7.82 -7.50 -9.86
C THR A 281 -6.90 -6.43 -10.47
N PRO A 282 -5.57 -6.51 -10.28
CA PRO A 282 -4.67 -5.46 -10.73
C PRO A 282 -4.71 -5.24 -12.24
N ILE A 283 -4.64 -3.96 -12.62
CA ILE A 283 -4.75 -3.52 -14.00
C ILE A 283 -3.36 -3.22 -14.56
N GLY A 284 -2.99 -3.92 -15.63
CA GLY A 284 -1.80 -3.67 -16.44
C GLY A 284 -2.17 -3.34 -17.89
N PHE A 285 -1.15 -3.21 -18.75
CA PHE A 285 -1.34 -2.88 -20.16
C PHE A 285 -0.36 -3.65 -21.04
N ASP A 286 -0.78 -4.01 -22.24
CA ASP A 286 0.11 -4.57 -23.26
C ASP A 286 0.76 -3.49 -24.15
N HIS A 287 1.57 -3.91 -25.11
CA HIS A 287 2.27 -3.01 -26.04
C HIS A 287 1.35 -2.22 -26.98
N LYS A 288 0.05 -2.54 -27.04
CA LYS A 288 -0.99 -1.79 -27.79
C LYS A 288 -1.80 -0.89 -26.86
N ALA A 289 -1.34 -0.68 -25.62
CA ALA A 289 -2.06 0.03 -24.57
C ALA A 289 -3.42 -0.60 -24.22
N ARG A 290 -3.63 -1.89 -24.52
CA ARG A 290 -4.89 -2.57 -24.17
C ARG A 290 -4.89 -2.94 -22.70
N PRO A 291 -5.98 -2.67 -21.96
CA PRO A 291 -6.10 -3.07 -20.56
C PRO A 291 -6.03 -4.59 -20.36
N LEU A 292 -5.28 -4.97 -19.32
CA LEU A 292 -5.16 -6.33 -18.82
C LEU A 292 -5.60 -6.37 -17.36
N ILE A 293 -6.43 -7.35 -16.98
CA ILE A 293 -6.79 -7.59 -15.59
C ILE A 293 -6.27 -8.96 -15.19
N SER A 294 -5.29 -9.01 -14.28
CA SER A 294 -4.85 -10.27 -13.68
C SER A 294 -5.75 -10.60 -12.50
N TYR A 295 -6.12 -11.87 -12.31
CA TYR A 295 -6.98 -12.29 -11.22
C TYR A 295 -6.76 -13.76 -10.87
N GLN A 296 -7.31 -14.18 -9.73
CA GLN A 296 -7.39 -15.60 -9.36
C GLN A 296 -8.81 -16.12 -9.52
N ALA A 297 -8.98 -17.37 -9.93
CA ALA A 297 -10.28 -18.07 -9.94
C ALA A 297 -10.06 -19.58 -9.83
N TYR A 298 -11.12 -20.34 -9.60
CA TYR A 298 -11.09 -21.80 -9.68
C TYR A 298 -11.13 -22.24 -11.14
N ASP A 299 -10.30 -23.22 -11.48
CA ASP A 299 -10.44 -23.97 -12.72
C ASP A 299 -11.54 -25.04 -12.63
N GLU A 300 -11.70 -25.83 -13.70
CA GLU A 300 -12.71 -26.90 -13.77
C GLU A 300 -12.55 -28.00 -12.72
N LYS A 301 -11.35 -28.16 -12.15
CA LYS A 301 -11.06 -29.13 -11.08
C LYS A 301 -11.25 -28.52 -9.69
N GLY A 302 -11.51 -27.22 -9.61
CA GLY A 302 -11.65 -26.48 -8.38
C GLY A 302 -10.33 -25.95 -7.82
N ASP A 303 -9.21 -26.11 -8.50
CA ASP A 303 -7.91 -25.59 -8.10
C ASP A 303 -7.84 -24.08 -8.34
N SER A 304 -7.20 -23.32 -7.44
CA SER A 304 -7.09 -21.86 -7.60
C SER A 304 -5.96 -21.55 -8.57
N GLN A 305 -6.25 -20.86 -9.68
CA GLN A 305 -5.28 -20.54 -10.71
C GLN A 305 -5.17 -19.04 -10.91
N LEU A 306 -4.01 -18.61 -11.42
CA LEU A 306 -3.81 -17.29 -12.00
C LEU A 306 -4.43 -17.24 -13.41
N PHE A 307 -5.23 -16.21 -13.65
CA PHE A 307 -5.81 -15.86 -14.93
C PHE A 307 -5.43 -14.43 -15.32
N ILE A 308 -5.56 -14.14 -16.60
CA ILE A 308 -5.52 -12.78 -17.14
C ILE A 308 -6.66 -12.58 -18.14
N ALA A 309 -7.35 -11.44 -18.03
CA ALA A 309 -8.32 -10.99 -19.00
C ALA A 309 -7.75 -9.82 -19.80
N ARG A 310 -7.92 -9.83 -21.12
CA ARG A 310 -7.50 -8.74 -22.02
C ARG A 310 -8.71 -8.16 -22.74
N ASN A 311 -8.79 -6.84 -22.77
CA ASN A 311 -9.78 -6.14 -23.59
C ASN A 311 -9.26 -5.97 -25.01
N ASP A 312 -10.10 -6.25 -26.00
CA ASP A 312 -9.85 -5.96 -27.41
C ASP A 312 -11.06 -5.21 -27.97
N ASN A 313 -10.98 -3.88 -27.98
CA ASN A 313 -12.01 -2.97 -28.46
C ASN A 313 -13.41 -3.26 -27.89
N GLY A 314 -13.53 -3.33 -26.56
CA GLY A 314 -14.82 -3.62 -25.91
C GLY A 314 -15.06 -5.10 -25.60
N ASN A 315 -14.27 -6.01 -26.17
CA ASN A 315 -14.46 -7.45 -25.99
C ASN A 315 -13.40 -8.01 -25.06
N TRP A 316 -13.81 -8.49 -23.88
CA TRP A 316 -12.90 -9.13 -22.94
C TRP A 316 -12.76 -10.63 -23.22
N LYS A 317 -11.53 -11.13 -23.12
CA LYS A 317 -11.21 -12.56 -23.21
C LYS A 317 -10.29 -12.97 -22.07
N SER A 318 -10.62 -14.07 -21.40
CA SER A 318 -9.85 -14.62 -20.28
C SER A 318 -8.97 -15.78 -20.69
N PHE A 319 -7.81 -15.88 -20.06
CA PHE A 319 -6.80 -16.91 -20.29
C PHE A 319 -6.29 -17.42 -18.95
N GLN A 320 -6.34 -18.74 -18.74
CA GLN A 320 -5.68 -19.37 -17.61
C GLN A 320 -4.17 -19.38 -17.85
N ILE A 321 -3.39 -18.94 -16.87
CA ILE A 321 -1.94 -18.82 -16.97
C ILE A 321 -1.23 -19.95 -16.22
N SER A 322 -1.63 -20.20 -14.98
CA SER A 322 -1.05 -21.29 -14.18
C SER A 322 -1.76 -22.63 -14.40
N ASN A 323 -1.11 -23.71 -13.98
CA ASN A 323 -1.67 -25.05 -13.93
C ASN A 323 -1.24 -25.75 -12.63
N TRP A 324 -1.40 -25.04 -11.51
CA TRP A 324 -1.07 -25.55 -10.19
C TRP A 324 -2.02 -26.68 -9.80
N LYS A 325 -1.57 -27.57 -8.92
CA LYS A 325 -2.36 -28.69 -8.41
C LYS A 325 -2.46 -28.56 -6.90
N ASP A 326 -3.57 -29.02 -6.34
CA ASP A 326 -3.82 -28.99 -4.90
C ASP A 326 -3.70 -27.56 -4.32
N SER A 327 -4.14 -26.58 -5.11
CA SER A 327 -3.93 -25.13 -4.86
C SER A 327 -5.18 -24.43 -4.34
N ARG A 328 -6.20 -25.20 -3.97
CA ARG A 328 -7.49 -24.71 -3.50
C ARG A 328 -7.34 -23.75 -2.31
N GLN A 329 -7.63 -22.47 -2.53
CA GLN A 329 -7.83 -21.52 -1.44
C GLN A 329 -9.31 -21.48 -1.05
N GLU A 330 -9.61 -21.78 0.22
CA GLU A 330 -10.95 -21.70 0.76
C GLU A 330 -11.35 -20.27 1.09
N LEU A 331 -12.41 -19.79 0.42
CA LEU A 331 -12.91 -18.41 0.56
C LEU A 331 -14.28 -18.31 1.25
N ASN A 332 -14.87 -19.43 1.66
CA ASN A 332 -16.19 -19.46 2.30
C ASN A 332 -16.14 -19.03 3.78
N MET A 333 -15.55 -17.87 4.06
CA MET A 333 -15.30 -17.34 5.39
C MET A 333 -15.52 -15.82 5.46
N THR A 334 -15.63 -15.29 6.68
CA THR A 334 -15.78 -13.86 7.00
C THR A 334 -14.55 -13.29 7.71
N GLY A 335 -14.39 -11.96 7.65
CA GLY A 335 -13.32 -11.19 8.30
C GLY A 335 -12.01 -11.19 7.50
N ALA A 336 -10.95 -10.66 8.09
CA ALA A 336 -9.62 -10.68 7.48
C ALA A 336 -9.11 -12.13 7.30
N LEU A 337 -8.92 -12.54 6.04
CA LEU A 337 -8.55 -13.92 5.68
C LEU A 337 -7.02 -14.11 5.63
N PRO A 338 -6.49 -15.26 6.10
CA PRO A 338 -5.15 -15.71 5.72
C PRO A 338 -5.20 -16.23 4.27
N THR A 339 -4.64 -15.47 3.33
CA THR A 339 -4.62 -15.81 1.89
C THR A 339 -3.35 -16.55 1.53
N THR A 340 -3.46 -17.71 0.87
CA THR A 340 -2.33 -18.49 0.37
C THR A 340 -1.95 -18.07 -1.06
N LEU A 341 -2.95 -17.80 -1.90
CA LEU A 341 -2.82 -17.20 -3.23
C LEU A 341 -3.16 -15.71 -3.17
N THR A 342 -2.30 -14.90 -3.78
CA THR A 342 -2.58 -13.48 -4.04
C THR A 342 -2.15 -13.05 -5.43
N VAL A 343 -3.02 -12.32 -6.13
CA VAL A 343 -2.75 -11.63 -7.39
C VAL A 343 -2.88 -10.12 -7.16
N LYS A 344 -1.79 -9.44 -6.82
CA LYS A 344 -1.78 -8.00 -6.46
C LYS A 344 -0.82 -7.15 -7.28
N LYS A 345 -0.08 -7.73 -8.22
CA LYS A 345 0.80 -6.98 -9.10
C LYS A 345 0.18 -6.92 -10.49
N PRO A 346 0.15 -5.74 -11.14
CA PRO A 346 -0.35 -5.64 -12.50
C PRO A 346 0.55 -6.42 -13.46
N ALA A 347 -0.04 -6.93 -14.53
CA ALA A 347 0.73 -7.42 -15.66
C ALA A 347 1.65 -6.30 -16.19
N LYS A 348 2.92 -6.63 -16.44
CA LYS A 348 3.94 -5.67 -16.84
C LYS A 348 4.39 -5.93 -18.27
N LEU A 349 4.39 -4.89 -19.11
CA LEU A 349 5.04 -4.93 -20.41
C LEU A 349 6.57 -4.93 -20.21
N LEU A 350 7.25 -5.90 -20.82
CA LEU A 350 8.70 -6.00 -20.84
C LEU A 350 9.30 -5.29 -22.06
N ASP A 351 10.57 -4.94 -22.00
CA ASP A 351 11.30 -4.32 -23.13
C ASP A 351 11.36 -5.24 -24.37
N SER A 352 11.25 -6.57 -24.17
CA SER A 352 11.15 -7.54 -25.26
C SER A 352 9.82 -7.44 -26.04
N GLY A 353 8.84 -6.69 -25.52
CA GLY A 353 7.47 -6.66 -26.00
C GLY A 353 6.55 -7.70 -25.36
N ASP A 354 7.11 -8.71 -24.67
CA ASP A 354 6.36 -9.73 -23.93
C ASP A 354 5.67 -9.14 -22.69
N ILE A 355 4.73 -9.89 -22.10
CA ILE A 355 4.00 -9.50 -20.89
C ILE A 355 4.41 -10.42 -19.75
N GLU A 356 4.75 -9.86 -18.59
CA GLU A 356 4.97 -10.62 -17.38
C GLU A 356 3.77 -10.52 -16.44
N VAL A 357 3.28 -11.65 -15.94
CA VAL A 357 2.14 -11.73 -15.02
C VAL A 357 2.57 -12.43 -13.74
N TYR A 358 2.12 -11.91 -12.60
CA TYR A 358 2.58 -12.35 -11.29
C TYR A 358 1.46 -12.90 -10.44
N ALA A 359 1.81 -13.87 -9.61
CA ALA A 359 1.00 -14.34 -8.50
C ALA A 359 1.90 -14.84 -7.39
N ASP A 360 1.40 -14.82 -6.16
CA ASP A 360 2.13 -15.36 -5.02
C ASP A 360 1.29 -16.48 -4.41
N LEU A 361 1.85 -17.69 -4.34
CA LEU A 361 1.19 -18.89 -3.82
C LEU A 361 2.08 -19.53 -2.75
N ASP A 362 1.56 -19.67 -1.53
CA ASP A 362 2.24 -20.29 -0.38
C ASP A 362 3.66 -19.73 -0.13
N GLY A 363 3.79 -18.42 -0.25
CA GLY A 363 5.06 -17.69 -0.07
C GLY A 363 5.99 -17.71 -1.27
N THR A 364 5.69 -18.49 -2.31
CA THR A 364 6.43 -18.51 -3.58
C THR A 364 5.86 -17.45 -4.51
N SER A 365 6.70 -16.52 -4.97
CA SER A 365 6.34 -15.60 -6.05
C SER A 365 6.55 -16.27 -7.39
N TYR A 366 5.50 -16.33 -8.20
CA TYR A 366 5.53 -16.78 -9.59
C TYR A 366 5.51 -15.58 -10.52
N ALA A 367 6.34 -15.63 -11.55
CA ALA A 367 6.31 -14.71 -12.68
C ALA A 367 6.25 -15.51 -13.99
N TYR A 368 5.20 -15.29 -14.76
CA TYR A 368 4.95 -15.93 -16.04
C TYR A 368 5.20 -14.94 -17.16
N THR A 369 6.15 -15.24 -18.05
CA THR A 369 6.36 -14.48 -19.28
C THR A 369 5.44 -15.01 -20.36
N LEU A 370 4.63 -14.14 -20.94
CA LEU A 370 3.63 -14.44 -21.95
C LEU A 370 3.99 -13.77 -23.27
N ASP A 371 3.74 -14.48 -24.37
CA ASP A 371 3.70 -13.86 -25.70
C ASP A 371 2.60 -12.79 -25.75
N ALA A 372 2.94 -11.58 -26.20
CA ALA A 372 2.06 -10.43 -26.04
C ALA A 372 0.79 -10.47 -26.90
N ASP A 373 0.83 -11.14 -28.05
CA ASP A 373 -0.32 -11.24 -28.94
C ASP A 373 -1.22 -12.42 -28.56
N SER A 374 -0.65 -13.59 -28.26
CA SER A 374 -1.42 -14.81 -27.96
C SER A 374 -1.71 -15.03 -26.47
N LEU A 375 -0.99 -14.37 -25.58
CA LEU A 375 -0.98 -14.58 -24.12
C LEU A 375 -0.60 -16.01 -23.70
N LYS A 376 0.05 -16.77 -24.59
CA LYS A 376 0.59 -18.09 -24.27
C LYS A 376 1.83 -17.95 -23.38
N VAL A 377 1.92 -18.80 -22.36
CA VAL A 377 3.09 -18.90 -21.48
C VAL A 377 4.32 -19.32 -22.30
N LYS A 378 5.36 -18.50 -22.27
CA LYS A 378 6.68 -18.78 -22.84
C LYS A 378 7.63 -19.37 -21.79
N SER A 379 7.60 -18.79 -20.59
CA SER A 379 8.41 -19.25 -19.46
C SER A 379 7.75 -18.93 -18.14
N GLU A 380 8.16 -19.66 -17.11
CA GLU A 380 7.82 -19.45 -15.71
C GLU A 380 9.12 -19.27 -14.94
N SER A 381 9.12 -18.35 -13.99
CA SER A 381 10.17 -18.23 -12.99
C SER A 381 9.56 -18.08 -11.61
N THR A 382 10.31 -18.52 -10.60
CA THR A 382 9.91 -18.41 -9.20
C THR A 382 10.91 -17.57 -8.41
N GLY A 383 10.41 -16.94 -7.36
CA GLY A 383 11.19 -16.11 -6.46
C GLY A 383 10.47 -15.94 -5.12
N SER A 384 10.86 -14.92 -4.38
CA SER A 384 10.25 -14.55 -3.10
C SER A 384 9.51 -13.23 -3.21
N GLN A 385 8.40 -13.11 -2.48
CA GLN A 385 7.69 -11.84 -2.32
C GLN A 385 8.56 -10.79 -1.64
N ILE A 386 9.44 -11.26 -0.76
CA ILE A 386 10.35 -10.45 0.03
C ILE A 386 11.70 -10.47 -0.69
N PRO A 387 12.26 -9.31 -1.07
CA PRO A 387 13.61 -9.22 -1.60
C PRO A 387 14.59 -10.00 -0.73
N SER A 388 15.46 -10.81 -1.34
CA SER A 388 16.40 -11.67 -0.61
C SER A 388 17.29 -10.90 0.37
N ALA A 389 17.64 -9.65 0.03
CA ALA A 389 18.38 -8.75 0.91
C ALA A 389 17.66 -8.44 2.24
N LEU A 390 16.32 -8.53 2.27
CA LEU A 390 15.52 -8.32 3.48
C LEU A 390 15.37 -9.60 4.32
N LEU A 391 15.45 -10.79 3.69
CA LEU A 391 15.34 -12.07 4.39
C LEU A 391 16.48 -12.30 5.39
N ALA A 392 17.63 -11.65 5.20
CA ALA A 392 18.71 -11.66 6.18
C ALA A 392 18.33 -11.03 7.53
N TYR A 393 17.25 -10.23 7.56
CA TYR A 393 16.73 -9.56 8.76
C TYR A 393 15.47 -10.23 9.31
N ASP A 394 14.97 -11.28 8.64
CA ASP A 394 13.89 -12.11 9.16
C ASP A 394 14.40 -12.92 10.35
N LYS A 395 13.81 -12.75 11.53
CA LYS A 395 14.28 -13.45 12.71
C LYS A 395 13.57 -14.79 12.80
N THR A 396 14.26 -15.80 13.30
CA THR A 396 13.64 -17.10 13.57
C THR A 396 12.63 -16.97 14.71
N ASN A 397 11.35 -16.77 14.36
CA ASN A 397 10.20 -16.74 15.26
C ASN A 397 8.90 -17.06 14.50
N ASP A 398 7.76 -17.10 15.21
CA ASP A 398 6.45 -17.46 14.66
C ASP A 398 5.70 -16.29 13.99
N MET A 399 6.33 -15.13 13.82
CA MET A 399 5.76 -13.93 13.20
C MET A 399 6.36 -13.72 11.81
N PRO A 400 5.55 -13.80 10.74
CA PRO A 400 6.01 -13.49 9.40
C PRO A 400 6.60 -12.09 9.26
N LEU A 401 7.65 -11.97 8.44
CA LEU A 401 8.19 -10.69 7.99
C LEU A 401 7.23 -10.03 6.98
N TYR A 402 6.72 -8.86 7.32
CA TYR A 402 5.96 -8.00 6.41
C TYR A 402 6.86 -6.92 5.83
N THR A 403 6.63 -6.60 4.56
CA THR A 403 7.36 -5.54 3.87
C THR A 403 6.42 -4.58 3.15
N LYS A 404 6.88 -3.34 2.98
CA LYS A 404 6.19 -2.31 2.19
C LYS A 404 7.23 -1.55 1.38
N ALA A 405 7.15 -1.65 0.06
CA ALA A 405 7.94 -0.80 -0.83
C ALA A 405 7.48 0.66 -0.72
N LEU A 406 8.43 1.60 -0.80
CA LEU A 406 8.15 3.02 -0.91
C LEU A 406 7.32 3.29 -2.17
N LYS A 407 6.17 3.95 -1.99
CA LYS A 407 5.41 4.53 -3.10
C LYS A 407 6.03 5.87 -3.46
N GLN A 408 6.76 5.89 -4.58
CA GLN A 408 7.34 7.12 -5.11
C GLN A 408 6.24 7.96 -5.79
N LEU A 409 6.09 9.22 -5.39
CA LEU A 409 5.07 10.16 -5.89
C LEU A 409 5.61 11.11 -6.99
N SER A 410 6.91 11.13 -7.24
CA SER A 410 7.52 11.90 -8.33
C SER A 410 8.49 11.03 -9.15
N ILE A 411 8.43 11.18 -10.47
CA ILE A 411 9.31 10.50 -11.44
C ILE A 411 10.57 11.35 -11.72
N GLU A 412 10.72 12.50 -11.06
CA GLU A 412 11.94 13.29 -11.19
C GLU A 412 13.14 12.51 -10.66
N ASN A 413 14.11 12.29 -11.54
CA ASN A 413 15.29 11.48 -11.25
C ASN A 413 16.50 12.30 -10.79
N ASN A 414 16.31 13.60 -10.49
CA ASN A 414 17.38 14.49 -10.06
C ASN A 414 17.48 14.60 -8.53
N HIS A 415 17.36 13.47 -7.85
CA HIS A 415 17.39 13.36 -6.39
C HIS A 415 18.28 12.19 -5.97
N PRO A 416 19.00 12.29 -4.84
CA PRO A 416 19.70 11.17 -4.22
C PRO A 416 18.89 9.87 -4.06
N THR A 417 17.56 9.93 -3.98
CA THR A 417 16.68 8.75 -3.93
C THR A 417 16.45 8.08 -5.28
N ALA A 418 16.78 8.73 -6.40
CA ALA A 418 16.49 8.25 -7.75
C ALA A 418 17.22 6.93 -8.05
N GLY A 419 16.51 6.00 -8.71
CA GLY A 419 17.01 4.67 -9.05
C GLY A 419 17.11 3.69 -7.89
N LYS A 420 16.95 4.14 -6.64
CA LYS A 420 17.02 3.28 -5.46
C LYS A 420 15.65 2.72 -5.10
N ARG A 421 15.63 1.53 -4.51
CA ARG A 421 14.42 0.88 -4.02
C ARG A 421 14.41 0.87 -2.50
N PHE A 422 13.46 1.58 -1.90
CA PHE A 422 13.32 1.64 -0.45
C PHE A 422 12.20 0.71 0.04
N TYR A 423 12.43 0.06 1.17
CA TYR A 423 11.46 -0.84 1.80
C TYR A 423 11.35 -0.57 3.30
N LEU A 424 10.15 -0.72 3.83
CA LEU A 424 9.93 -1.02 5.24
C LEU A 424 9.90 -2.53 5.45
N ALA A 425 10.38 -2.97 6.62
CA ALA A 425 10.24 -4.34 7.09
C ALA A 425 9.88 -4.37 8.58
N TRP A 426 8.97 -5.27 8.97
CA TRP A 426 8.59 -5.52 10.36
C TRP A 426 7.93 -6.89 10.51
N GLU A 427 8.03 -7.49 11.70
CA GLU A 427 7.42 -8.80 11.98
C GLU A 427 6.13 -8.62 12.79
N ALA A 428 5.08 -9.35 12.45
CA ALA A 428 3.85 -9.39 13.24
C ALA A 428 3.14 -10.73 13.07
N LEU A 429 2.32 -11.11 14.03
CA LEU A 429 1.44 -12.28 13.86
C LEU A 429 0.45 -12.04 12.70
N PRO A 430 -0.01 -13.11 12.01
CA PRO A 430 -0.98 -12.98 10.95
C PRO A 430 -2.33 -12.40 11.44
N PRO A 431 -3.22 -11.96 10.53
CA PRO A 431 -4.59 -11.59 10.88
C PRO A 431 -5.30 -12.68 11.71
N ASN A 432 -6.22 -12.26 12.57
CA ASN A 432 -6.96 -13.17 13.46
C ASN A 432 -8.48 -12.97 13.36
N ARG A 433 -9.00 -12.75 12.13
CA ARG A 433 -10.43 -12.52 11.87
C ARG A 433 -11.04 -11.44 12.78
N ASP A 434 -10.30 -10.34 12.93
CA ASP A 434 -10.68 -9.16 13.71
C ASP A 434 -10.86 -9.41 15.22
N LYS A 435 -10.24 -10.49 15.74
CA LYS A 435 -10.30 -10.89 17.15
C LYS A 435 -8.97 -10.73 17.87
N GLY A 436 -9.06 -10.43 19.16
CA GLY A 436 -7.92 -10.50 20.07
C GLY A 436 -7.32 -11.89 20.21
N ARG A 437 -6.08 -11.94 20.71
CA ARG A 437 -5.35 -13.17 21.03
C ARG A 437 -5.19 -13.32 22.54
N ALA A 438 -5.02 -14.55 23.02
CA ALA A 438 -4.73 -14.84 24.43
C ALA A 438 -3.33 -14.37 24.87
N PHE A 439 -2.41 -14.22 23.91
CA PHE A 439 -1.05 -13.74 24.12
C PHE A 439 -0.74 -12.61 23.12
N ILE A 440 0.05 -11.63 23.57
CA ILE A 440 0.57 -10.53 22.76
C ILE A 440 2.08 -10.71 22.72
N PRO A 441 2.69 -10.88 21.52
CA PRO A 441 4.14 -10.94 21.40
C PRO A 441 4.77 -9.60 21.76
N GLU A 442 6.05 -9.63 22.12
CA GLU A 442 6.83 -8.40 22.24
C GLU A 442 6.77 -7.60 20.92
N PRO A 443 6.75 -6.26 20.98
CA PRO A 443 6.88 -5.41 19.80
C PRO A 443 8.07 -5.83 18.92
N THR A 444 8.04 -5.53 17.64
CA THR A 444 9.16 -5.78 16.71
C THR A 444 9.76 -4.45 16.26
N THR A 445 10.94 -4.50 15.64
CA THR A 445 11.59 -3.28 15.15
C THR A 445 11.09 -3.02 13.75
N LEU A 446 10.56 -1.82 13.50
CA LEU A 446 10.31 -1.33 12.16
C LEU A 446 11.62 -0.81 11.58
N THR A 447 12.03 -1.35 10.45
CA THR A 447 13.27 -0.97 9.77
C THR A 447 12.98 -0.40 8.39
N ALA A 448 13.76 0.59 7.99
CA ALA A 448 13.91 1.01 6.61
C ALA A 448 15.12 0.31 5.99
N HIS A 449 15.06 0.07 4.69
CA HIS A 449 16.12 -0.52 3.88
C HIS A 449 16.22 0.22 2.55
N CYS A 450 17.43 0.34 2.02
CA CYS A 450 17.71 0.83 0.66
C CYS A 450 18.40 -0.27 -0.13
N LEU A 451 17.83 -0.63 -1.26
CA LEU A 451 18.39 -1.60 -2.20
C LEU A 451 18.76 -0.87 -3.50
N GLU A 452 19.93 -1.21 -4.04
CA GLU A 452 20.36 -0.77 -5.37
C GLU A 452 19.58 -1.46 -6.50
#